data_AF-A0A949D1P3-F1
#
_entry.id   AF-A0A949D1P3-F1
#
_cell.length_a   1.000
_cell.length_b   1.000
_cell.length_c   1.000
_cell.angle_alpha   90.00
_cell.angle_beta   90.00
_cell.angle_gamma   90.00
#
_symmetry.space_group_name_H-M   'P 1'
#
loop_
_entity.id
_entity.type
_entity.pdbx_description
1 polymer ?
#
loop_
_entity_poly.entity_id
_entity_poly.type
_entity_poly.pdbx_seq_one_letter_code
_entity_poly.pdbx_strand_id
1 'polypeptide(L)'
;MTIRSIARRLGPLSVLFACGLAFAAAAATHHPPAKSESKAVPAADSIILRGDHSTMRVYEALVKAFEKAGDGRVTVQPFSTISGLDAVHAGTADIAASARAAMPGRAEEQGTHFHPVAWDALVPIVSPSNPISNITLKQLHDVYLGRITNWKDLGGNDAPINLDGVAGPLDGVEYSTRLLLFHYGDQNVSVSRMYVNTEKLEEDIALNANGLGMSTLSGVARNPKVKMLSVEGVHASTASIADGTYPLYSAIYLASRDDDPHQDEVAKFVAFAASDAGKALLRQQDLVPYADAPGLPARQDERMAFIDALVRPPQATAVAAANSETPVSAPRATAQALQRIAPTSELTAEAVDRAARAAAAKQQKQADPPEETGH
;
A
#
# COMPACT_ATOMS: atom_id res chain seq x y z
N MET A 1 1.10 24.25 -74.72
CA MET A 1 1.53 23.37 -75.84
C MET A 1 1.92 22.03 -75.24
N THR A 2 1.00 21.04 -75.21
CA THR A 2 0.91 19.88 -76.15
C THR A 2 2.15 18.95 -76.03
N ILE A 3 2.09 17.63 -75.81
CA ILE A 3 1.24 16.53 -76.33
C ILE A 3 1.61 15.25 -75.51
N ARG A 4 0.63 14.53 -74.92
CA ARG A 4 0.10 13.20 -75.34
C ARG A 4 1.14 12.07 -75.38
N SER A 5 1.02 11.06 -74.51
CA SER A 5 0.18 9.84 -74.67
C SER A 5 0.77 8.80 -75.62
N ILE A 6 1.11 7.63 -75.07
CA ILE A 6 1.09 6.36 -75.78
C ILE A 6 0.26 5.38 -74.95
N ALA A 7 -0.86 4.96 -75.54
CA ALA A 7 -1.73 3.90 -75.09
C ALA A 7 -1.49 2.64 -75.93
N ARG A 8 -1.70 1.45 -75.36
CA ARG A 8 -2.17 0.20 -76.03
C ARG A 8 -2.67 -0.75 -74.94
N ARG A 9 -4.00 -0.84 -74.73
CA ARG A 9 -4.98 -1.84 -75.27
C ARG A 9 -4.83 -3.22 -74.61
N LEU A 10 -5.73 -3.62 -73.70
CA LEU A 10 -6.94 -4.48 -73.88
C LEU A 10 -6.63 -5.79 -74.64
N GLY A 11 -6.75 -6.98 -74.06
CA GLY A 11 -7.99 -7.62 -73.57
C GLY A 11 -7.76 -9.12 -73.25
N PRO A 12 -8.83 -9.95 -73.14
CA PRO A 12 -9.17 -10.73 -71.94
C PRO A 12 -8.85 -12.23 -72.06
N LEU A 13 -8.77 -12.98 -70.95
CA LEU A 13 -9.23 -14.37 -70.98
C LEU A 13 -9.56 -14.95 -69.60
N SER A 14 -10.65 -15.68 -69.63
CA SER A 14 -11.45 -16.24 -68.56
C SER A 14 -10.75 -17.27 -67.68
N VAL A 15 -11.25 -17.28 -66.45
CA VAL A 15 -11.06 -18.26 -65.38
C VAL A 15 -11.28 -19.70 -65.88
N LEU A 16 -10.31 -20.58 -65.62
CA LEU A 16 -10.51 -22.02 -65.58
C LEU A 16 -9.77 -22.61 -64.38
N PHE A 17 -10.58 -23.29 -63.58
CA PHE A 17 -10.28 -23.93 -62.31
C PHE A 17 -9.31 -25.11 -62.52
N ALA A 18 -8.18 -25.13 -61.82
CA ALA A 18 -7.37 -26.34 -61.67
C ALA A 18 -6.77 -26.36 -60.25
N CYS A 19 -7.32 -27.24 -59.42
CA CYS A 19 -6.78 -27.63 -58.13
C CYS A 19 -5.35 -28.17 -58.28
N GLY A 20 -4.41 -27.57 -57.56
CA GLY A 20 -3.07 -28.11 -57.34
C GLY A 20 -2.57 -27.64 -55.98
N LEU A 21 -2.38 -28.58 -55.05
CA LEU A 21 -1.85 -28.32 -53.71
C LEU A 21 -0.50 -27.59 -53.78
N ALA A 22 -0.40 -26.45 -53.10
CA ALA A 22 0.87 -25.82 -52.76
C ALA A 22 0.87 -25.43 -51.27
N PHE A 23 1.85 -25.95 -50.55
CA PHE A 23 2.22 -25.61 -49.17
C PHE A 23 2.38 -24.09 -49.02
N ALA A 24 1.65 -23.47 -48.09
CA ALA A 24 1.91 -22.10 -47.65
C ALA A 24 2.82 -22.13 -46.43
N ALA A 25 4.07 -21.69 -46.60
CA ALA A 25 4.99 -21.37 -45.52
C ALA A 25 4.58 -20.02 -44.90
N ALA A 26 4.20 -20.03 -43.63
CA ALA A 26 4.07 -18.81 -42.83
C ALA A 26 5.47 -18.38 -42.37
N ALA A 27 5.94 -17.23 -42.86
CA ALA A 27 7.18 -16.61 -42.43
C ALA A 27 7.00 -16.06 -41.01
N ALA A 28 7.58 -16.76 -40.02
CA ALA A 28 7.77 -16.24 -38.67
C ALA A 28 8.95 -15.25 -38.69
N THR A 29 8.69 -14.04 -38.23
CA THR A 29 9.69 -13.00 -38.03
C THR A 29 10.61 -13.38 -36.85
N HIS A 30 11.91 -13.47 -37.11
CA HIS A 30 12.93 -13.73 -36.10
C HIS A 30 13.03 -12.57 -35.09
N HIS A 31 12.47 -12.74 -33.90
CA HIS A 31 12.96 -12.06 -32.70
C HIS A 31 14.22 -12.77 -32.22
N PRO A 32 15.32 -12.06 -31.87
CA PRO A 32 16.43 -12.68 -31.17
C PRO A 32 15.94 -13.17 -29.80
N PRO A 33 16.36 -14.36 -29.33
CA PRO A 33 15.90 -14.88 -28.04
C PRO A 33 16.37 -13.94 -26.94
N ALA A 34 15.44 -13.52 -26.08
CA ALA A 34 15.74 -12.88 -24.83
C ALA A 34 16.76 -13.75 -24.07
N LYS A 35 17.87 -13.14 -23.64
CA LYS A 35 18.78 -13.78 -22.70
C LYS A 35 17.97 -14.10 -21.44
N SER A 36 17.60 -15.37 -21.29
CA SER A 36 17.18 -15.92 -20.01
C SER A 36 18.32 -15.69 -19.04
N GLU A 37 18.16 -14.74 -18.11
CA GLU A 37 18.99 -14.70 -16.92
C GLU A 37 18.73 -15.98 -16.14
N SER A 38 19.59 -16.97 -16.36
CA SER A 38 19.66 -18.16 -15.53
C SER A 38 19.89 -17.71 -14.10
N LYS A 39 18.85 -17.79 -13.25
CA LYS A 39 19.03 -17.72 -11.80
C LYS A 39 20.00 -18.83 -11.43
N ALA A 40 21.23 -18.45 -11.10
CA ALA A 40 22.22 -19.39 -10.60
C ALA A 40 21.62 -20.07 -9.36
N VAL A 41 21.57 -21.40 -9.38
CA VAL A 41 21.34 -22.18 -8.17
C VAL A 41 22.48 -21.84 -7.22
N PRO A 42 22.22 -21.38 -5.99
CA PRO A 42 23.28 -21.06 -5.04
C PRO A 42 24.20 -22.29 -4.86
N ALA A 43 25.49 -22.04 -4.65
CA ALA A 43 26.39 -23.11 -4.19
C ALA A 43 25.84 -23.69 -2.87
N ALA A 44 26.16 -24.96 -2.58
CA ALA A 44 25.62 -25.68 -1.42
C ALA A 44 25.85 -24.99 -0.05
N ASP A 45 26.74 -23.99 0.01
CA ASP A 45 27.07 -23.21 1.22
C ASP A 45 26.60 -21.74 1.13
N SER A 46 25.62 -21.42 0.28
CA SER A 46 25.11 -20.05 0.11
C SER A 46 23.66 -19.95 0.57
N ILE A 47 23.41 -19.09 1.56
CA ILE A 47 22.05 -18.71 1.94
C ILE A 47 21.49 -17.68 0.95
N ILE A 48 20.17 -17.63 0.84
CA ILE A 48 19.38 -16.69 0.05
C ILE A 48 18.72 -15.70 1.01
N LEU A 49 19.03 -14.43 0.83
CA LEU A 49 18.39 -13.32 1.50
C LEU A 49 17.46 -12.61 0.51
N ARG A 50 16.16 -12.60 0.78
CA ARG A 50 15.13 -11.98 -0.07
C ARG A 50 14.36 -10.92 0.70
N GLY A 51 14.01 -9.80 0.09
CA GLY A 51 13.20 -8.81 0.80
C GLY A 51 13.09 -7.47 0.12
N ASP A 52 12.72 -6.47 0.92
CA ASP A 52 12.37 -5.14 0.44
C ASP A 52 13.53 -4.38 -0.18
N HIS A 53 13.30 -3.67 -1.31
CA HIS A 53 14.32 -2.81 -1.91
C HIS A 53 14.85 -1.74 -0.94
N SER A 54 13.98 -1.14 -0.11
CA SER A 54 14.40 -0.10 0.85
C SER A 54 15.42 -0.64 1.85
N THR A 55 15.17 -1.84 2.40
CA THR A 55 16.08 -2.49 3.35
C THR A 55 17.29 -3.14 2.68
N MET A 56 17.16 -3.57 1.42
CA MET A 56 18.23 -4.29 0.74
C MET A 56 19.47 -3.44 0.52
N ARG A 57 19.30 -2.13 0.30
CA ARG A 57 20.42 -1.18 0.18
C ARG A 57 21.37 -1.25 1.38
N VAL A 58 20.83 -1.51 2.56
CA VAL A 58 21.57 -1.65 3.82
C VAL A 58 22.17 -3.05 3.92
N TYR A 59 21.36 -4.08 3.69
CA TYR A 59 21.81 -5.47 3.84
C TYR A 59 22.90 -5.86 2.84
N GLU A 60 22.94 -5.26 1.64
CA GLU A 60 24.05 -5.47 0.71
C GLU A 60 25.41 -5.06 1.29
N ALA A 61 25.47 -4.01 2.11
CA ALA A 61 26.71 -3.59 2.76
C ALA A 61 27.15 -4.61 3.82
N LEU A 62 26.19 -5.15 4.58
CA LEU A 62 26.44 -6.23 5.54
C LEU A 62 26.89 -7.51 4.86
N VAL A 63 26.20 -7.93 3.79
CA VAL A 63 26.55 -9.09 2.96
C VAL A 63 27.98 -8.96 2.43
N LYS A 64 28.32 -7.84 1.79
CA LYS A 64 29.68 -7.62 1.26
C LYS A 64 30.75 -7.74 2.34
N ALA A 65 30.48 -7.24 3.55
CA ALA A 65 31.43 -7.31 4.66
C ALA A 65 31.54 -8.74 5.24
N PHE A 66 30.42 -9.45 5.38
CA PHE A 66 30.36 -10.85 5.81
C PHE A 66 31.13 -11.76 4.85
N GLU A 67 30.91 -11.63 3.54
CA GLU A 67 31.62 -12.40 2.52
C GLU A 67 33.12 -12.06 2.50
N LYS A 68 33.47 -10.78 2.68
CA LYS A 68 34.87 -10.35 2.75
C LYS A 68 35.61 -10.87 3.99
N ALA A 69 34.90 -11.06 5.10
CA ALA A 69 35.45 -11.69 6.29
C ALA A 69 35.69 -13.20 6.11
N GLY A 70 35.11 -13.81 5.07
CA GLY A 70 35.18 -15.25 4.81
C GLY A 70 34.18 -16.06 5.64
N ASP A 71 33.16 -15.41 6.21
CA ASP A 71 32.21 -16.01 7.14
C ASP A 71 31.07 -16.79 6.44
N GLY A 72 30.92 -16.64 5.12
CA GLY A 72 29.95 -17.37 4.30
C GLY A 72 29.65 -16.66 2.98
N ARG A 73 28.62 -17.13 2.27
CA ARG A 73 28.10 -16.51 1.04
C ARG A 73 26.61 -16.21 1.15
N VAL A 74 26.18 -15.07 0.63
CA VAL A 74 24.77 -14.66 0.65
C VAL A 74 24.31 -14.21 -0.73
N THR A 75 23.30 -14.89 -1.27
CA THR A 75 22.64 -14.51 -2.51
C THR A 75 21.50 -13.55 -2.19
N VAL A 76 21.59 -12.32 -2.69
CA VAL A 76 20.60 -11.26 -2.45
C VAL A 76 19.52 -11.24 -3.54
N GLN A 77 18.25 -11.19 -3.14
CA GLN A 77 17.09 -11.11 -4.03
C GLN A 77 16.15 -9.96 -3.60
N PRO A 78 16.33 -8.73 -4.13
CA PRO A 78 15.45 -7.62 -3.81
C PRO A 78 14.09 -7.77 -4.52
N PHE A 79 13.00 -7.54 -3.80
CA PHE A 79 11.64 -7.46 -4.33
C PHE A 79 10.70 -6.66 -3.39
N SER A 80 10.17 -7.28 -2.34
CA SER A 80 9.29 -6.62 -1.36
C SER A 80 9.34 -7.35 -0.01
N THR A 81 8.96 -6.66 1.07
CA THR A 81 8.88 -7.27 2.40
C THR A 81 8.03 -8.54 2.41
N ILE A 82 6.81 -8.48 1.86
CA ILE A 82 5.91 -9.64 1.82
C ILE A 82 6.52 -10.80 1.04
N SER A 83 7.20 -10.51 -0.06
CA SER A 83 7.81 -11.54 -0.89
C SER A 83 8.99 -12.23 -0.23
N GLY A 84 9.74 -11.54 0.64
CA GLY A 84 10.78 -12.17 1.46
C GLY A 84 10.15 -13.13 2.45
N LEU A 85 9.13 -12.67 3.18
CA LEU A 85 8.43 -13.48 4.19
C LEU A 85 7.74 -14.71 3.58
N ASP A 86 7.13 -14.57 2.41
CA ASP A 86 6.51 -15.68 1.68
C ASP A 86 7.55 -16.68 1.17
N ALA A 87 8.73 -16.18 0.76
CA ALA A 87 9.80 -17.05 0.31
C ALA A 87 10.41 -17.87 1.47
N VAL A 88 10.55 -17.27 2.66
CA VAL A 88 10.95 -17.97 3.89
C VAL A 88 9.89 -18.99 4.29
N HIS A 89 8.61 -18.63 4.25
CA HIS A 89 7.52 -19.56 4.51
C HIS A 89 7.57 -20.77 3.58
N ALA A 90 7.78 -20.54 2.28
CA ALA A 90 7.86 -21.56 1.25
C ALA A 90 9.21 -22.33 1.21
N GLY A 91 10.20 -21.95 2.02
CA GLY A 91 11.54 -22.55 2.00
C GLY A 91 12.33 -22.27 0.71
N THR A 92 12.02 -21.18 0.02
CA THR A 92 12.70 -20.73 -1.21
C THR A 92 13.69 -19.58 -0.99
N ALA A 93 13.71 -19.04 0.22
CA ALA A 93 14.74 -18.16 0.75
C ALA A 93 14.97 -18.52 2.23
N ASP A 94 16.19 -18.37 2.72
CA ASP A 94 16.56 -18.73 4.10
C ASP A 94 16.33 -17.55 5.06
N ILE A 95 16.47 -16.32 4.54
CA ILE A 95 16.26 -15.08 5.30
C ILE A 95 15.38 -14.09 4.52
N ALA A 96 14.42 -13.51 5.22
CA ALA A 96 13.63 -12.37 4.78
C ALA A 96 14.20 -11.06 5.35
N ALA A 97 14.54 -10.12 4.49
CA ALA A 97 14.79 -8.72 4.88
C ALA A 97 13.45 -7.97 4.93
N SER A 98 13.02 -7.62 6.15
CA SER A 98 11.70 -7.03 6.41
C SER A 98 11.81 -5.60 6.94
N ALA A 99 11.02 -4.68 6.40
CA ALA A 99 10.91 -3.30 6.89
C ALA A 99 9.81 -3.10 7.95
N ARG A 100 9.20 -4.19 8.42
CA ARG A 100 8.18 -4.22 9.47
C ARG A 100 8.34 -5.41 10.40
N ALA A 101 7.72 -5.30 11.57
CA ALA A 101 7.55 -6.42 12.49
C ALA A 101 6.61 -7.49 11.90
N ALA A 102 6.53 -8.63 12.60
CA ALA A 102 5.57 -9.68 12.30
C ALA A 102 4.14 -9.13 12.31
N MET A 103 3.33 -9.55 11.32
CA MET A 103 1.92 -9.24 11.24
C MET A 103 1.12 -10.31 12.01
N PRO A 104 0.46 -9.96 13.13
CA PRO A 104 -0.30 -10.93 13.90
C PRO A 104 -1.41 -11.59 13.06
N GLY A 105 -1.52 -12.91 13.14
CA GLY A 105 -2.57 -13.68 12.47
C GLY A 105 -2.30 -14.03 11.01
N ARG A 106 -1.16 -13.62 10.44
CA ARG A 106 -0.77 -14.01 9.09
C ARG A 106 -0.22 -15.45 9.07
N ALA A 107 -0.83 -16.33 8.27
CA ALA A 107 -0.45 -17.74 8.21
C ALA A 107 0.99 -17.94 7.71
N GLU A 108 1.41 -17.14 6.72
CA GLU A 108 2.73 -17.23 6.11
C GLU A 108 3.86 -16.79 7.06
N GLU A 109 3.56 -16.09 8.15
CA GLU A 109 4.55 -15.67 9.15
C GLU A 109 4.57 -16.58 10.39
N GLN A 110 3.72 -17.62 10.42
CA GLN A 110 3.74 -18.61 11.50
C GLN A 110 5.06 -19.39 11.51
N GLY A 111 5.66 -19.55 12.69
CA GLY A 111 6.95 -20.22 12.84
C GLY A 111 8.16 -19.42 12.34
N THR A 112 7.96 -18.16 11.93
CA THR A 112 9.05 -17.26 11.54
C THR A 112 9.50 -16.44 12.75
N HIS A 113 10.79 -16.46 13.04
CA HIS A 113 11.42 -15.62 14.06
C HIS A 113 11.95 -14.32 13.42
N PHE A 114 11.62 -13.17 14.01
CA PHE A 114 12.03 -11.86 13.52
C PHE A 114 13.15 -11.30 14.40
N HIS A 115 14.37 -11.23 13.86
CA HIS A 115 15.54 -10.66 14.52
C HIS A 115 15.63 -9.16 14.22
N PRO A 116 15.39 -8.26 15.20
CA PRO A 116 15.53 -6.83 14.97
C PRO A 116 16.99 -6.46 14.77
N VAL A 117 17.29 -5.70 13.71
CA VAL A 117 18.65 -5.32 13.33
C VAL A 117 18.93 -3.86 13.62
N ALA A 118 18.05 -2.97 13.17
CA ALA A 118 18.23 -1.53 13.33
C ALA A 118 16.88 -0.79 13.33
N TRP A 119 16.93 0.46 13.77
CA TRP A 119 15.87 1.44 13.59
C TRP A 119 16.19 2.35 12.41
N ASP A 120 15.16 2.63 11.63
CA ASP A 120 15.13 3.60 10.54
C ASP A 120 13.96 4.57 10.75
N ALA A 121 13.92 5.66 10.00
CA ALA A 121 12.78 6.57 9.95
C ALA A 121 12.01 6.44 8.64
N LEU A 122 10.68 6.51 8.72
CA LEU A 122 9.77 6.70 7.61
C LEU A 122 9.65 8.21 7.39
N VAL A 123 10.11 8.67 6.24
CA VAL A 123 10.35 10.08 5.96
C VAL A 123 9.45 10.53 4.81
N PRO A 124 8.58 11.54 5.01
CA PRO A 124 7.89 12.19 3.92
C PRO A 124 8.89 12.96 3.05
N ILE A 125 8.87 12.72 1.75
CA ILE A 125 9.78 13.33 0.78
C ILE A 125 9.01 14.08 -0.29
N VAL A 126 9.61 15.17 -0.75
CA VAL A 126 9.11 16.03 -1.83
C VAL A 126 10.25 16.39 -2.80
N SER A 127 9.92 16.95 -3.96
CA SER A 127 10.93 17.58 -4.82
C SER A 127 11.66 18.72 -4.08
N PRO A 128 12.97 18.94 -4.31
CA PRO A 128 13.71 20.07 -3.74
C PRO A 128 13.09 21.45 -4.05
N SER A 129 12.33 21.55 -5.14
CA SER A 129 11.65 22.79 -5.57
C SER A 129 10.37 23.10 -4.80
N ASN A 130 9.80 22.13 -4.08
CA ASN A 130 8.60 22.35 -3.27
C ASN A 130 8.95 23.30 -2.10
N PRO A 131 8.16 24.33 -1.77
CA PRO A 131 8.51 25.28 -0.71
C PRO A 131 8.33 24.73 0.72
N ILE A 132 7.55 23.66 0.91
CA ILE A 132 7.27 23.11 2.24
C ILE A 132 8.50 22.41 2.81
N SER A 133 8.80 22.65 4.09
CA SER A 133 9.90 22.00 4.82
C SER A 133 9.43 21.14 6.01
N ASN A 134 8.14 21.18 6.34
CA ASN A 134 7.56 20.50 7.49
C ASN A 134 6.12 20.06 7.20
N ILE A 135 5.72 18.91 7.74
CA ILE A 135 4.35 18.43 7.73
C ILE A 135 3.97 17.93 9.12
N THR A 136 2.74 18.17 9.57
CA THR A 136 2.24 17.55 10.82
C THR A 136 1.75 16.13 10.56
N LEU A 137 1.74 15.28 11.58
CA LEU A 137 1.16 13.94 11.52
C LEU A 137 -0.30 14.00 11.08
N LYS A 138 -1.05 15.00 11.58
CA LYS A 138 -2.44 15.22 11.18
C LYS A 138 -2.56 15.57 9.69
N GLN A 139 -1.71 16.46 9.19
CA GLN A 139 -1.69 16.82 7.77
C GLN A 139 -1.33 15.62 6.90
N LEU A 140 -0.30 14.86 7.27
CA LEU A 140 0.09 13.64 6.55
C LEU A 140 -1.07 12.63 6.52
N HIS A 141 -1.68 12.35 7.68
CA HIS A 141 -2.86 11.50 7.79
C HIS A 141 -4.01 11.97 6.88
N ASP A 142 -4.34 13.26 6.90
CA ASP A 142 -5.43 13.82 6.09
C ASP A 142 -5.12 13.86 4.58
N VAL A 143 -3.85 13.97 4.19
CA VAL A 143 -3.41 13.77 2.78
C VAL A 143 -3.62 12.32 2.36
N TYR A 144 -3.20 11.36 3.19
CA TYR A 144 -3.43 9.93 2.92
C TYR A 144 -4.92 9.57 2.81
N LEU A 145 -5.81 10.30 3.48
CA LEU A 145 -7.27 10.13 3.36
C LEU A 145 -7.92 10.98 2.24
N GLY A 146 -7.14 11.78 1.52
CA GLY A 146 -7.66 12.66 0.46
C GLY A 146 -8.51 13.83 0.97
N ARG A 147 -8.42 14.17 2.25
CA ARG A 147 -9.07 15.36 2.83
C ARG A 147 -8.28 16.62 2.52
N ILE A 148 -6.96 16.52 2.49
CA ILE A 148 -6.06 17.54 1.98
C ILE A 148 -5.56 17.07 0.62
N THR A 149 -5.82 17.86 -0.42
CA THR A 149 -5.47 17.51 -1.81
C THR A 149 -4.67 18.58 -2.52
N ASN A 150 -4.40 19.72 -1.86
CA ASN A 150 -3.69 20.85 -2.45
C ASN A 150 -2.60 21.37 -1.49
N TRP A 151 -1.44 21.70 -2.05
CA TRP A 151 -0.29 22.20 -1.30
C TRP A 151 -0.57 23.53 -0.57
N LYS A 152 -1.49 24.37 -1.06
CA LYS A 152 -1.86 25.62 -0.38
C LYS A 152 -2.45 25.40 1.00
N ASP A 153 -3.13 24.28 1.22
CA ASP A 153 -3.71 23.90 2.51
C ASP A 153 -2.62 23.51 3.53
N LEU A 154 -1.38 23.31 3.04
CA LEU A 154 -0.18 23.06 3.83
C LEU A 154 0.76 24.29 3.86
N GLY A 155 0.36 25.42 3.27
CA GLY A 155 1.18 26.64 3.18
C GLY A 155 2.13 26.69 1.96
N GLY A 156 1.90 25.83 0.96
CA GLY A 156 2.68 25.75 -0.26
C GLY A 156 2.02 26.48 -1.44
N ASN A 157 2.42 26.10 -2.65
CA ASN A 157 1.85 26.64 -3.89
C ASN A 157 0.39 26.20 -4.07
N ASP A 158 -0.43 26.96 -4.79
CA ASP A 158 -1.76 26.48 -5.22
C ASP A 158 -1.61 25.43 -6.33
N ALA A 159 -1.40 24.19 -5.91
CA ALA A 159 -1.14 23.06 -6.80
C ALA A 159 -1.65 21.76 -6.14
N PRO A 160 -2.14 20.79 -6.93
CA PRO A 160 -2.57 19.50 -6.40
C PRO A 160 -1.40 18.76 -5.75
N ILE A 161 -1.68 17.94 -4.74
CA ILE A 161 -0.73 17.00 -4.17
C ILE A 161 -0.80 15.70 -4.97
N ASN A 162 0.30 15.33 -5.60
CA ASN A 162 0.46 14.03 -6.22
C ASN A 162 1.01 13.08 -5.15
N LEU A 163 0.13 12.40 -4.43
CA LEU A 163 0.54 11.39 -3.45
C LEU A 163 0.99 10.13 -4.19
N ASP A 164 2.25 9.78 -4.01
CA ASP A 164 2.91 8.61 -4.59
C ASP A 164 3.08 7.53 -3.51
N GLY A 165 2.87 6.28 -3.88
CA GLY A 165 3.03 5.12 -3.00
C GLY A 165 3.65 3.92 -3.72
N VAL A 166 4.02 2.89 -2.97
CA VAL A 166 4.58 1.67 -3.53
C VAL A 166 3.48 0.64 -3.80
N ALA A 167 3.52 0.04 -4.99
CA ALA A 167 2.65 -1.00 -5.47
C ALA A 167 3.05 -2.34 -4.87
N GLY A 168 2.24 -2.85 -3.95
CA GLY A 168 2.40 -4.20 -3.43
C GLY A 168 1.59 -4.37 -2.15
N PRO A 169 0.96 -5.54 -1.93
CA PRO A 169 0.39 -5.83 -0.63
C PRO A 169 1.52 -5.80 0.41
N LEU A 170 1.29 -5.13 1.54
CA LEU A 170 2.21 -5.10 2.69
C LEU A 170 3.65 -4.61 2.34
N ASP A 171 3.80 -3.63 1.43
CA ASP A 171 5.07 -2.93 1.24
C ASP A 171 5.59 -2.40 2.58
N GLY A 172 6.85 -2.63 2.93
CA GLY A 172 7.33 -2.43 4.30
C GLY A 172 7.25 -0.98 4.77
N VAL A 173 7.54 -0.02 3.89
CA VAL A 173 7.54 1.42 4.20
C VAL A 173 6.12 1.95 4.28
N GLU A 174 5.30 1.67 3.26
CA GLU A 174 3.90 2.08 3.23
C GLU A 174 3.06 1.41 4.32
N TYR A 175 3.24 0.09 4.52
CA TYR A 175 2.56 -0.65 5.59
C TYR A 175 2.90 -0.09 6.96
N SER A 176 4.19 0.15 7.24
CA SER A 176 4.61 0.70 8.54
C SER A 176 4.09 2.12 8.74
N THR A 177 4.10 2.95 7.70
CA THR A 177 3.53 4.31 7.75
C THR A 177 2.04 4.25 8.07
N ARG A 178 1.29 3.40 7.37
CA ARG A 178 -0.15 3.24 7.58
C ARG A 178 -0.48 2.62 8.94
N LEU A 179 0.34 1.67 9.42
CA LEU A 179 0.19 1.10 10.75
C LEU A 179 0.35 2.18 11.83
N LEU A 180 1.34 3.08 11.70
CA LEU A 180 1.54 4.18 12.64
C LEU A 180 0.40 5.22 12.58
N LEU A 181 -0.06 5.60 11.39
CA LEU A 181 -1.08 6.63 11.23
C LEU A 181 -2.50 6.13 11.49
N PHE A 182 -2.79 4.85 11.24
CA PHE A 182 -4.16 4.33 11.21
C PHE A 182 -4.40 3.10 12.10
N HIS A 183 -3.34 2.51 12.69
CA HIS A 183 -3.38 1.20 13.36
C HIS A 183 -3.75 0.05 12.42
N TYR A 184 -3.68 0.29 11.11
CA TYR A 184 -4.01 -0.68 10.09
C TYR A 184 -3.12 -0.47 8.87
N GLY A 185 -2.15 -1.37 8.68
CA GLY A 185 -1.18 -1.25 7.58
C GLY A 185 -1.79 -1.40 6.19
N ASP A 186 -2.98 -2.03 6.09
CA ASP A 186 -3.76 -2.16 4.86
C ASP A 186 -4.85 -1.08 4.72
N GLN A 187 -4.72 0.04 5.44
CA GLN A 187 -5.64 1.16 5.31
C GLN A 187 -5.75 1.60 3.84
N ASN A 188 -6.98 1.76 3.37
CA ASN A 188 -7.26 2.36 2.06
C ASN A 188 -6.89 3.84 2.08
N VAL A 189 -6.13 4.27 1.08
CA VAL A 189 -5.52 5.60 1.01
C VAL A 189 -5.67 6.21 -0.38
N SER A 190 -5.62 7.54 -0.46
CA SER A 190 -5.78 8.34 -1.68
C SER A 190 -4.48 8.48 -2.48
N VAL A 191 -3.72 7.39 -2.61
CA VAL A 191 -2.51 7.36 -3.44
C VAL A 191 -2.89 7.49 -4.91
N SER A 192 -2.31 8.48 -5.58
CA SER A 192 -2.59 8.83 -6.97
C SER A 192 -1.74 8.02 -7.96
N ARG A 193 -0.53 7.63 -7.55
CA ARG A 193 0.42 6.87 -8.38
C ARG A 193 1.11 5.79 -7.56
N MET A 194 1.21 4.60 -8.15
CA MET A 194 1.79 3.43 -7.52
C MET A 194 3.06 3.02 -8.27
N TYR A 195 4.17 2.88 -7.54
CA TYR A 195 5.49 2.54 -8.07
C TYR A 195 5.92 1.14 -7.66
N VAL A 196 6.70 0.45 -8.48
CA VAL A 196 7.13 -0.93 -8.17
C VAL A 196 7.99 -1.05 -6.90
N ASN A 197 8.68 0.02 -6.50
CA ASN A 197 9.49 0.07 -5.28
C ASN A 197 9.76 1.54 -4.87
N THR A 198 10.34 1.73 -3.69
CA THR A 198 10.70 3.05 -3.14
C THR A 198 11.69 3.81 -4.03
N GLU A 199 12.58 3.11 -4.75
CA GLU A 199 13.57 3.77 -5.63
C GLU A 199 12.90 4.48 -6.81
N LYS A 200 11.90 3.84 -7.42
CA LYS A 200 11.12 4.45 -8.51
C LYS A 200 10.19 5.54 -8.03
N LEU A 201 9.70 5.45 -6.80
CA LEU A 201 9.00 6.54 -6.14
C LEU A 201 9.93 7.75 -5.94
N GLU A 202 11.14 7.55 -5.40
CA GLU A 202 12.13 8.62 -5.22
C GLU A 202 12.52 9.30 -6.56
N GLU A 203 12.64 8.54 -7.64
CA GLU A 203 12.89 9.07 -8.98
C GLU A 203 11.76 9.98 -9.49
N ASP A 204 10.48 9.64 -9.26
CA ASP A 204 9.36 10.51 -9.62
C ASP A 204 9.34 11.78 -8.77
N ILE A 205 9.44 11.63 -7.45
CA ILE A 205 9.44 12.75 -6.50
C ILE A 205 10.53 13.78 -6.84
N ALA A 206 11.71 13.32 -7.27
CA ALA A 206 12.78 14.21 -7.71
C ALA A 206 12.39 15.11 -8.91
N LEU A 207 11.54 14.60 -9.81
CA LEU A 207 11.12 15.27 -11.04
C LEU A 207 9.75 15.98 -10.91
N ASN A 208 8.98 15.65 -9.88
CA ASN A 208 7.60 16.08 -9.69
C ASN A 208 7.51 17.12 -8.56
N ALA A 209 7.47 18.41 -8.90
CA ALA A 209 7.38 19.51 -7.94
C ALA A 209 6.17 19.42 -6.99
N ASN A 210 5.13 18.70 -7.42
CA ASN A 210 3.88 18.50 -6.70
C ASN A 210 3.80 17.14 -5.99
N GLY A 211 4.85 16.31 -6.10
CA GLY A 211 4.93 14.97 -5.53
C GLY A 211 5.11 14.98 -4.02
N LEU A 212 4.43 14.08 -3.34
CA LEU A 212 4.66 13.68 -1.95
C LEU A 212 4.71 12.16 -1.91
N GLY A 213 5.72 11.58 -1.27
CA GLY A 213 5.76 10.15 -1.01
C GLY A 213 6.53 9.82 0.26
N MET A 214 6.60 8.55 0.63
CA MET A 214 7.34 8.07 1.78
C MET A 214 8.58 7.28 1.35
N SER A 215 9.71 7.54 1.99
CA SER A 215 10.92 6.72 1.89
C SER A 215 11.51 6.48 3.28
N THR A 216 12.69 5.88 3.36
CA THR A 216 13.43 5.67 4.60
C THR A 216 14.57 6.67 4.75
N LEU A 217 14.95 7.05 5.98
CA LEU A 217 16.12 7.92 6.21
C LEU A 217 17.38 7.32 5.55
N SER A 218 17.61 6.02 5.73
CA SER A 218 18.73 5.31 5.10
C SER A 218 18.72 5.40 3.56
N GLY A 219 17.54 5.51 2.94
CA GLY A 219 17.35 5.66 1.51
C GLY A 219 17.63 7.07 0.99
N VAL A 220 17.26 8.10 1.75
CA VAL A 220 17.24 9.49 1.26
C VAL A 220 18.21 10.45 1.94
N ALA A 221 18.83 10.09 3.08
CA ALA A 221 19.78 10.96 3.79
C ALA A 221 20.93 11.47 2.90
N ARG A 222 21.36 10.66 1.93
CA ARG A 222 22.43 10.98 0.97
C ARG A 222 21.93 11.17 -0.46
N ASN A 223 20.63 11.36 -0.65
CA ASN A 223 20.02 11.59 -1.95
C ASN A 223 19.63 13.08 -2.11
N PRO A 224 20.48 13.93 -2.73
CA PRO A 224 20.19 15.35 -2.87
C PRO A 224 19.09 15.66 -3.88
N LYS A 225 18.58 14.65 -4.61
CA LYS A 225 17.53 14.83 -5.63
C LYS A 225 16.13 14.91 -5.03
N VAL A 226 15.98 14.54 -3.76
CA VAL A 226 14.73 14.65 -3.01
C VAL A 226 14.99 15.48 -1.76
N LYS A 227 13.93 16.05 -1.19
CA LYS A 227 13.98 16.81 0.05
C LYS A 227 13.13 16.13 1.11
N MET A 228 13.74 15.84 2.26
CA MET A 228 13.04 15.34 3.43
C MET A 228 12.22 16.46 4.08
N LEU A 229 10.98 16.16 4.45
CA LEU A 229 10.17 17.02 5.30
C LEU A 229 10.39 16.64 6.77
N SER A 230 10.47 17.66 7.64
CA SER A 230 10.33 17.44 9.08
C SER A 230 8.90 17.01 9.41
N VAL A 231 8.76 16.24 10.48
CA VAL A 231 7.45 15.82 11.01
C VAL A 231 7.28 16.41 12.41
N GLU A 232 6.20 17.16 12.61
CA GLU A 232 5.98 17.91 13.87
C GLU A 232 7.17 18.83 14.24
N GLY A 233 7.84 19.41 13.24
CA GLY A 233 9.02 20.25 13.42
C GLY A 233 10.32 19.49 13.68
N VAL A 234 10.28 18.16 13.79
CA VAL A 234 11.45 17.31 14.06
C VAL A 234 12.01 16.75 12.76
N HIS A 235 13.30 16.96 12.53
CA HIS A 235 14.01 16.36 11.40
C HIS A 235 14.30 14.88 11.66
N ALA A 236 14.17 14.04 10.63
CA ALA A 236 14.61 12.64 10.70
C ALA A 236 16.15 12.59 10.74
N SER A 237 16.70 11.94 11.76
CA SER A 237 18.13 11.73 11.94
C SER A 237 18.36 10.53 12.87
N THR A 238 19.56 9.95 12.86
CA THR A 238 19.89 8.88 13.81
C THR A 238 19.76 9.33 15.27
N ALA A 239 20.04 10.59 15.57
CA ALA A 239 19.86 11.16 16.91
C ALA A 239 18.38 11.25 17.31
N SER A 240 17.54 11.83 16.44
CA SER A 240 16.09 11.99 16.71
C SER A 240 15.31 10.68 16.69
N ILE A 241 15.84 9.66 16.00
CA ILE A 241 15.34 8.29 16.11
C ILE A 241 15.74 7.70 17.47
N ALA A 242 17.03 7.73 17.82
CA ALA A 242 17.56 7.09 19.02
C ALA A 242 16.95 7.65 20.31
N ASP A 243 16.68 8.96 20.35
CA ASP A 243 16.03 9.62 21.48
C ASP A 243 14.49 9.60 21.41
N GLY A 244 13.91 9.02 20.36
CA GLY A 244 12.48 8.85 20.14
C GLY A 244 11.70 10.14 19.85
N THR A 245 12.36 11.27 19.61
CA THR A 245 11.69 12.56 19.33
C THR A 245 11.07 12.61 17.93
N TYR A 246 11.66 11.93 16.95
CA TYR A 246 11.04 11.77 15.63
C TYR A 246 9.98 10.67 15.68
N PRO A 247 8.69 10.92 15.39
CA PRO A 247 7.63 9.96 15.72
C PRO A 247 7.51 8.78 14.76
N LEU A 248 7.96 8.93 13.51
CA LEU A 248 7.77 7.93 12.46
C LEU A 248 8.99 7.04 12.26
N TYR A 249 9.43 6.32 13.30
CA TYR A 249 10.49 5.30 13.17
C TYR A 249 9.93 3.88 13.04
N SER A 250 10.67 3.00 12.37
CA SER A 250 10.36 1.57 12.28
C SER A 250 11.62 0.75 12.46
N ALA A 251 11.48 -0.46 12.98
CA ALA A 251 12.58 -1.42 13.02
C ALA A 251 12.64 -2.18 11.69
N ILE A 252 13.87 -2.51 11.27
CA ILE A 252 14.14 -3.45 10.19
C ILE A 252 14.60 -4.78 10.79
N TYR A 253 14.22 -5.88 10.14
CA TYR A 253 14.40 -7.22 10.66
C TYR A 253 15.07 -8.12 9.62
N LEU A 254 15.82 -9.10 10.12
CA LEU A 254 16.09 -10.35 9.42
C LEU A 254 15.13 -11.38 10.00
N ALA A 255 14.29 -11.98 9.16
CA ALA A 255 13.34 -12.99 9.61
C ALA A 255 13.67 -14.35 8.99
N SER A 256 13.69 -15.38 9.80
CA SER A 256 14.09 -16.73 9.41
C SER A 256 13.31 -17.78 10.20
N ARG A 257 13.38 -19.04 9.78
CA ARG A 257 12.75 -20.15 10.50
C ARG A 257 13.81 -20.94 11.26
N ASP A 258 13.43 -21.46 12.42
CA ASP A 258 14.32 -22.32 13.21
C ASP A 258 14.53 -23.71 12.59
N ASP A 259 13.65 -24.14 11.69
CA ASP A 259 13.72 -25.43 10.97
C ASP A 259 14.28 -25.31 9.55
N ASP A 260 14.94 -24.19 9.23
CA ASP A 260 15.64 -24.01 7.96
C ASP A 260 16.86 -24.95 7.86
N PRO A 261 17.08 -25.63 6.72
CA PRO A 261 18.22 -26.55 6.55
C PRO A 261 19.59 -25.87 6.60
N HIS A 262 19.68 -24.55 6.40
CA HIS A 262 20.89 -23.74 6.45
C HIS A 262 20.98 -22.87 7.72
N GLN A 263 20.31 -23.28 8.81
CA GLN A 263 20.20 -22.46 10.02
C GLN A 263 21.56 -22.09 10.65
N ASP A 264 22.60 -22.91 10.54
CA ASP A 264 23.92 -22.54 11.06
C ASP A 264 24.50 -21.32 10.31
N GLU A 265 24.35 -21.27 8.99
CA GLU A 265 24.77 -20.15 8.13
C GLU A 265 23.90 -18.92 8.35
N VAL A 266 22.58 -19.11 8.50
CA VAL A 266 21.64 -18.04 8.86
C VAL A 266 22.01 -17.40 10.19
N ALA A 267 22.24 -18.22 11.23
CA ALA A 267 22.62 -17.76 12.56
C ALA A 267 23.95 -16.99 12.54
N LYS A 268 24.94 -17.45 11.75
CA LYS A 268 26.22 -16.72 11.54
C LYS A 268 25.98 -15.34 10.93
N PHE A 269 25.15 -15.22 9.90
CA PHE A 269 24.86 -13.94 9.27
C PHE A 269 24.09 -12.99 10.20
N VAL A 270 23.07 -13.50 10.91
CA VAL A 270 22.33 -12.71 11.91
C VAL A 270 23.25 -12.23 13.03
N ALA A 271 24.15 -13.08 13.53
CA ALA A 271 25.15 -12.71 14.53
C ALA A 271 26.14 -11.67 14.00
N PHE A 272 26.58 -11.79 12.74
CA PHE A 272 27.43 -10.79 12.09
C PHE A 272 26.75 -9.43 12.01
N ALA A 273 25.47 -9.38 11.62
CA ALA A 273 24.70 -8.13 11.58
C ALA A 273 24.62 -7.44 12.96
N ALA A 274 24.55 -8.22 14.04
CA ALA A 274 24.54 -7.73 15.43
C ALA A 274 25.94 -7.43 16.00
N SER A 275 27.02 -7.85 15.33
CA SER A 275 28.40 -7.64 15.77
C SER A 275 28.81 -6.16 15.75
N ASP A 276 29.92 -5.81 16.38
CA ASP A 276 30.44 -4.43 16.33
C ASP A 276 30.76 -3.96 14.89
N ALA A 277 31.23 -4.87 14.03
CA ALA A 277 31.46 -4.60 12.61
C ALA A 277 30.12 -4.34 11.87
N GLY A 278 29.11 -5.17 12.11
CA GLY A 278 27.77 -5.00 11.55
C GLY A 278 27.13 -3.68 12.00
N LYS A 279 27.16 -3.39 13.31
CA LYS A 279 26.68 -2.12 13.88
C LYS A 279 27.41 -0.90 13.30
N ALA A 280 28.73 -0.98 13.08
CA ALA A 280 29.47 0.10 12.46
C ALA A 280 29.00 0.36 11.02
N LEU A 281 28.72 -0.68 10.24
CA LEU A 281 28.17 -0.56 8.88
C LEU A 281 26.75 0.02 8.89
N LEU A 282 25.89 -0.41 9.82
CA LEU A 282 24.54 0.14 9.99
C LEU A 282 24.60 1.66 10.25
N ARG A 283 25.49 2.13 11.14
CA ARG A 283 25.66 3.57 11.39
C ARG A 283 26.16 4.33 10.16
N GLN A 284 27.00 3.72 9.32
CA GLN A 284 27.41 4.32 8.04
C GLN A 284 26.25 4.43 7.03
N GLN A 285 25.17 3.67 7.22
CA GLN A 285 23.96 3.72 6.39
C GLN A 285 22.85 4.59 7.02
N ASP A 286 23.20 5.50 7.94
CA ASP A 286 22.25 6.40 8.61
C ASP A 286 21.16 5.66 9.41
N LEU A 287 21.49 4.45 9.90
CA LEU A 287 20.64 3.66 10.79
C LEU A 287 21.11 3.72 12.23
N VAL A 288 20.18 3.47 13.16
CA VAL A 288 20.48 3.26 14.57
C VAL A 288 20.46 1.76 14.86
N PRO A 289 21.60 1.10 15.15
CA PRO A 289 21.58 -0.31 15.53
C PRO A 289 20.58 -0.57 16.67
N TYR A 290 19.82 -1.66 16.59
CA TYR A 290 18.71 -1.88 17.52
C TYR A 290 19.17 -1.90 18.99
N ALA A 291 20.34 -2.50 19.24
CA ALA A 291 20.95 -2.58 20.57
C ALA A 291 21.45 -1.21 21.11
N ASP A 292 21.66 -0.21 20.26
CA ASP A 292 22.11 1.13 20.67
C ASP A 292 20.95 2.00 21.18
N ALA A 293 19.70 1.61 20.93
CA ALA A 293 18.50 2.33 21.35
C ALA A 293 17.50 1.42 22.11
N PRO A 294 17.92 0.81 23.24
CA PRO A 294 17.11 -0.17 23.97
C PRO A 294 15.83 0.42 24.59
N GLY A 295 15.71 1.74 24.69
CA GLY A 295 14.53 2.43 25.20
C GLY A 295 13.38 2.53 24.19
N LEU A 296 13.64 2.43 22.89
CA LEU A 296 12.61 2.63 21.86
C LEU A 296 11.48 1.59 21.88
N PRO A 297 11.72 0.28 22.11
CA PRO A 297 10.64 -0.69 22.27
C PRO A 297 9.69 -0.35 23.42
N ALA A 298 10.23 0.09 24.56
CA ALA A 298 9.43 0.45 25.73
C ALA A 298 8.59 1.73 25.53
N ARG A 299 8.95 2.55 24.54
CA ARG A 299 8.25 3.78 24.17
C ARG A 299 7.17 3.57 23.12
N GLN A 300 6.95 2.34 22.65
CA GLN A 300 5.97 2.05 21.61
C GLN A 300 4.59 2.59 21.96
N ASP A 301 4.10 2.30 23.17
CA ASP A 301 2.76 2.71 23.61
C ASP A 301 2.64 4.24 23.76
N GLU A 302 3.65 4.88 24.37
CA GLU A 302 3.72 6.34 24.51
C GLU A 302 3.73 7.02 23.14
N ARG A 303 4.53 6.51 22.21
CA ARG A 303 4.62 7.01 20.84
C ARG A 303 3.31 6.86 20.09
N MET A 304 2.68 5.68 20.16
CA MET A 304 1.38 5.47 19.52
C MET A 304 0.31 6.37 20.12
N ALA A 305 0.31 6.57 21.45
CA ALA A 305 -0.60 7.51 22.10
C ALA A 305 -0.35 8.98 21.66
N PHE A 306 0.90 9.38 21.49
CA PHE A 306 1.26 10.69 20.94
C PHE A 306 0.74 10.89 19.52
N ILE A 307 1.00 9.92 18.62
CA ILE A 307 0.50 9.96 17.24
C ILE A 307 -1.02 10.04 17.25
N ASP A 308 -1.69 9.19 18.04
CA ASP A 308 -3.14 9.12 18.16
C ASP A 308 -3.77 10.42 18.62
N ALA A 309 -3.19 11.09 19.61
CA ALA A 309 -3.69 12.38 20.07
C ALA A 309 -3.71 13.44 18.96
N LEU A 310 -2.81 13.33 17.98
CA LEU A 310 -2.69 14.27 16.86
C LEU A 310 -3.56 13.88 15.67
N VAL A 311 -3.57 12.60 15.27
CA VAL A 311 -4.31 12.14 14.07
C VAL A 311 -5.77 11.81 14.36
N ARG A 312 -6.07 11.40 15.59
CA ARG A 312 -7.38 11.00 16.10
C ARG A 312 -7.66 11.72 17.43
N PRO A 313 -7.66 13.06 17.45
CA PRO A 313 -7.95 13.78 18.68
C PRO A 313 -9.30 13.29 19.21
N PRO A 314 -9.42 13.03 20.53
CA PRO A 314 -10.70 12.68 21.11
C PRO A 314 -11.69 13.73 20.63
N GLN A 315 -12.76 13.30 19.94
CA GLN A 315 -13.80 14.21 19.52
C GLN A 315 -14.18 15.00 20.76
N ALA A 316 -13.91 16.31 20.75
CA ALA A 316 -14.38 17.21 21.78
C ALA A 316 -15.88 16.93 21.88
N THR A 317 -16.27 16.25 22.96
CA THR A 317 -17.62 15.85 23.33
C THR A 317 -18.65 16.20 22.26
N ALA A 318 -19.08 15.21 21.48
CA ALA A 318 -20.39 15.23 20.82
C ALA A 318 -21.52 15.17 21.87
N VAL A 319 -21.41 15.98 22.93
CA VAL A 319 -22.40 16.21 23.98
C VAL A 319 -23.15 17.53 23.73
N ALA A 320 -22.81 18.27 22.66
CA ALA A 320 -23.55 19.48 22.24
C ALA A 320 -24.36 19.32 20.94
N ALA A 321 -24.52 18.10 20.42
CA ALA A 321 -25.39 17.83 19.24
C ALA A 321 -26.40 16.70 19.48
N ALA A 322 -26.68 16.34 20.73
CA ALA A 322 -27.78 15.44 21.09
C ALA A 322 -29.11 16.18 21.39
N ASN A 323 -29.19 17.49 21.09
CA ASN A 323 -30.42 18.29 21.16
C ASN A 323 -30.81 18.92 19.81
N SER A 324 -30.36 18.33 18.70
CA SER A 324 -31.00 18.56 17.40
C SER A 324 -31.26 17.20 16.78
N GLU A 325 -32.53 16.85 16.62
CA GLU A 325 -33.01 15.61 16.02
C GLU A 325 -32.25 15.30 14.71
N THR A 326 -31.28 14.38 14.76
CA THR A 326 -30.69 13.82 13.56
C THR A 326 -31.67 12.84 12.90
N PRO A 327 -31.79 12.83 11.55
CA PRO A 327 -32.80 12.04 10.85
C PRO A 327 -32.58 10.54 11.05
N VAL A 328 -33.68 9.81 11.19
CA VAL A 328 -33.70 8.35 11.37
C VAL A 328 -32.93 7.68 10.21
N SER A 329 -31.84 6.97 10.53
CA SER A 329 -31.07 6.20 9.54
C SER A 329 -31.97 5.23 8.77
N ALA A 330 -31.82 5.17 7.45
CA ALA A 330 -32.64 4.38 6.52
C ALA A 330 -32.94 2.93 6.96
N PRO A 331 -32.01 2.15 7.56
CA PRO A 331 -32.30 0.76 7.93
C PRO A 331 -33.39 0.62 9.00
N ARG A 332 -33.50 1.57 9.94
CA ARG A 332 -34.55 1.57 10.99
C ARG A 332 -35.89 2.05 10.45
N ALA A 333 -35.88 3.04 9.56
CA ALA A 333 -37.10 3.48 8.87
C ALA A 333 -37.70 2.35 8.01
N THR A 334 -36.86 1.59 7.30
CA THR A 334 -37.30 0.43 6.53
C THR A 334 -37.84 -0.69 7.42
N ALA A 335 -37.19 -0.99 8.56
CA ALA A 335 -37.71 -1.99 9.50
C ALA A 335 -39.06 -1.59 10.12
N GLN A 336 -39.22 -0.33 10.53
CA GLN A 336 -40.48 0.17 11.08
C GLN A 336 -41.57 0.26 10.01
N ALA A 337 -41.23 0.62 8.77
CA ALA A 337 -42.18 0.62 7.64
C ALA A 337 -42.67 -0.81 7.34
N LEU A 338 -41.76 -1.79 7.31
CA LEU A 338 -42.10 -3.20 7.11
C LEU A 338 -42.98 -3.77 8.23
N GLN A 339 -42.77 -3.35 9.49
CA GLN A 339 -43.65 -3.72 10.60
C GLN A 339 -45.05 -3.09 10.50
N ARG A 340 -45.14 -1.84 10.03
CA ARG A 340 -46.41 -1.11 9.86
C ARG A 340 -47.28 -1.63 8.71
N ILE A 341 -46.69 -2.31 7.72
CA ILE A 341 -47.41 -2.91 6.59
C ILE A 341 -47.45 -4.44 6.67
N ALA A 342 -47.00 -5.02 7.78
CA ALA A 342 -47.05 -6.46 7.98
C ALA A 342 -48.52 -6.94 7.92
N PRO A 343 -48.78 -8.19 7.50
CA PRO A 343 -50.14 -8.75 7.42
C PRO A 343 -50.88 -8.73 8.76
N THR A 344 -50.13 -8.76 9.86
CA THR A 344 -50.63 -8.74 11.25
C THR A 344 -50.67 -7.34 11.87
N SER A 345 -50.34 -6.29 11.12
CA SER A 345 -50.33 -4.92 11.63
C SER A 345 -51.74 -4.35 11.78
N GLU A 346 -51.91 -3.42 12.72
CA GLU A 346 -53.18 -2.70 12.93
C GLU A 346 -53.63 -1.95 11.68
N LEU A 347 -52.70 -1.34 10.93
CA LEU A 347 -53.01 -0.62 9.68
C LEU A 347 -53.57 -1.56 8.60
N THR A 348 -53.02 -2.78 8.50
CA THR A 348 -53.56 -3.79 7.58
C THR A 348 -54.93 -4.26 8.03
N ALA A 349 -55.14 -4.47 9.34
CA ALA A 349 -56.44 -4.84 9.89
C ALA A 349 -57.51 -3.75 9.63
N GLU A 350 -57.17 -2.48 9.83
CA GLU A 350 -58.06 -1.35 9.51
C GLU A 350 -58.35 -1.24 8.01
N ALA A 351 -57.37 -1.49 7.15
CA ALA A 351 -57.57 -1.45 5.70
C ALA A 351 -58.53 -2.54 5.23
N VAL A 352 -58.41 -3.76 5.78
CA VAL A 352 -59.35 -4.86 5.53
C VAL A 352 -60.75 -4.50 6.01
N ASP A 353 -60.89 -3.93 7.20
CA ASP A 353 -62.18 -3.53 7.75
C ASP A 353 -62.83 -2.36 6.97
N ARG A 354 -62.04 -1.38 6.51
CA ARG A 354 -62.51 -0.32 5.60
C ARG A 354 -62.99 -0.89 4.27
N ALA A 355 -62.25 -1.85 3.70
CA ALA A 355 -62.65 -2.50 2.45
C ALA A 355 -63.95 -3.30 2.61
N ALA A 356 -64.11 -4.02 3.73
CA ALA A 356 -65.35 -4.73 4.05
C ALA A 356 -66.55 -3.78 4.19
N ARG A 357 -66.38 -2.65 4.90
CA ARG A 357 -67.43 -1.61 5.02
C ARG A 357 -67.78 -0.97 3.68
N ALA A 358 -66.79 -0.69 2.83
CA ALA A 358 -67.03 -0.15 1.50
C ALA A 358 -67.77 -1.15 0.59
N ALA A 359 -67.44 -2.43 0.67
CA ALA A 359 -68.14 -3.48 -0.06
C ALA A 359 -69.60 -3.62 0.38
N ALA A 360 -69.86 -3.59 1.69
CA ALA A 360 -71.21 -3.60 2.24
C ALA A 360 -72.04 -2.39 1.80
N ALA A 361 -71.47 -1.18 1.85
CA ALA A 361 -72.13 0.03 1.39
C ALA A 361 -72.48 0.01 -0.11
N LYS A 362 -71.62 -0.62 -0.92
CA LYS A 362 -71.86 -0.80 -2.37
C LYS A 362 -72.99 -1.79 -2.64
N GLN A 363 -73.07 -2.88 -1.87
CA GLN A 363 -74.19 -3.82 -1.96
C GLN A 363 -75.51 -3.17 -1.53
N GLN A 364 -75.48 -2.31 -0.51
CA GLN A 364 -76.68 -1.62 -0.03
C GLN A 364 -77.21 -0.59 -1.04
N LYS A 365 -76.32 0.16 -1.72
CA LYS A 365 -76.70 1.03 -2.84
C LYS A 365 -77.21 0.29 -4.09
N GLN A 366 -76.88 -0.98 -4.25
CA GLN A 366 -77.42 -1.81 -5.33
C GLN A 366 -78.78 -2.42 -4.97
N ALA A 367 -79.11 -2.51 -3.68
CA ALA A 367 -80.39 -3.00 -3.19
C ALA A 367 -81.48 -1.91 -3.17
N ASP A 368 -81.12 -0.64 -2.97
CA ASP A 368 -82.04 0.51 -3.04
C ASP A 368 -81.60 1.50 -4.15
N PRO A 369 -82.10 1.35 -5.39
CA PRO A 369 -81.87 2.35 -6.44
C PRO A 369 -82.63 3.65 -6.09
N PRO A 370 -82.01 4.83 -6.29
CA PRO A 370 -82.65 6.11 -5.96
C PRO A 370 -83.91 6.34 -6.80
N GLU A 371 -85.00 6.76 -6.15
CA GLU A 371 -86.25 7.19 -6.80
C GLU A 371 -85.99 8.29 -7.84
N GLU A 372 -86.38 8.01 -9.09
CA GLU A 372 -86.51 9.04 -10.13
C GLU A 372 -87.59 10.04 -9.69
N THR A 373 -87.16 11.20 -9.21
CA THR A 373 -88.05 12.36 -9.10
C THR A 373 -88.21 12.96 -10.49
N GLY A 374 -89.31 12.59 -11.13
CA GLY A 374 -89.78 13.16 -12.38
C GLY A 374 -90.45 14.52 -12.20
N HIS A 375 -90.31 15.31 -13.27
CA HIS A 375 -90.95 16.59 -13.63
C HIS A 375 -90.39 17.91 -13.09
#